data_AF-A0A946DJ08-F1
#
_entry.id   AF-A0A946DJ08-F1
#
_cell.length_a   1.000
_cell.length_b   1.000
_cell.length_c   1.000
_cell.angle_alpha   90.00
_cell.angle_beta   90.00
_cell.angle_gamma   90.00
#
_symmetry.space_group_name_H-M   'P 1'
#
loop_
_entity.id
_entity.type
_entity.pdbx_description
1 polymer ?
#
loop_
_entity_poly.entity_id
_entity_poly.type
_entity_poly.pdbx_seq_one_letter_code
_entity_poly.pdbx_strand_id
1 'polypeptide(L)'
;MRRKGSRYENTRAFSDAKGFSGLTQRELTSPPGIVEHTVLHSDRLDQLAHSYYQADRRWWRLMDANAEFLYGFELLDKEMQGDVLAIPASREAVK
;
A
#
# COMPACT_ATOMS: atom_id res chain seq x y z
N MET A 1 -21.17 -1.02 23.74
CA MET A 1 -21.55 0.20 24.50
C MET A 1 -20.32 1.09 24.62
N ARG A 2 -20.38 2.37 24.26
CA ARG A 2 -19.22 3.28 24.35
C ARG A 2 -19.09 3.81 25.76
N ARG A 3 -17.87 3.85 26.28
CA ARG A 3 -17.57 4.26 27.66
C ARG A 3 -17.28 5.77 27.71
N LYS A 4 -17.89 6.47 28.67
CA LYS A 4 -17.64 7.88 28.98
C LYS A 4 -16.16 8.09 29.33
N GLY A 5 -15.52 9.07 28.70
CA GLY A 5 -14.09 9.36 28.77
C GLY A 5 -13.18 8.52 27.87
N SER A 6 -13.73 7.58 27.09
CA SER A 6 -12.91 6.81 26.14
C SER A 6 -12.62 7.61 24.87
N ARG A 7 -11.48 7.31 24.22
CA ARG A 7 -11.11 7.88 22.92
C ARG A 7 -12.21 7.79 21.86
N TYR A 8 -13.10 6.79 21.99
CA TYR A 8 -14.17 6.51 21.04
C TYR A 8 -15.55 6.99 21.46
N GLU A 9 -15.65 7.74 22.58
CA GLU A 9 -16.92 8.25 23.09
C GLU A 9 -17.69 9.02 22.02
N ASN A 10 -16.99 9.90 21.30
CA ASN A 10 -17.56 10.77 20.27
C ASN A 10 -17.40 10.22 18.84
N THR A 11 -16.95 8.99 18.64
CA THR A 11 -16.76 8.44 17.30
C THR A 11 -18.10 8.36 16.58
N ARG A 12 -18.22 8.78 15.33
CA ARG A 12 -19.49 8.62 14.62
C ARG A 12 -19.83 7.13 14.46
N ALA A 13 -21.06 6.73 14.75
CA ALA A 13 -21.51 5.37 14.42
C ALA A 13 -21.55 5.21 12.89
N PHE A 14 -21.09 4.08 12.38
CA PHE A 14 -21.26 3.75 10.97
C PHE A 14 -22.77 3.72 10.67
N SER A 15 -23.22 4.54 9.73
CA SER A 15 -24.62 4.62 9.33
C SER A 15 -24.72 4.34 7.83
N ASP A 16 -25.40 3.26 7.47
CA ASP A 16 -25.61 2.83 6.09
C ASP A 16 -26.68 3.66 5.34
N ALA A 17 -27.01 4.86 5.83
CA ALA A 17 -28.13 5.67 5.34
C ALA A 17 -27.96 6.18 3.89
N LYS A 18 -26.78 5.99 3.27
CA LYS A 18 -26.53 6.24 1.85
C LYS A 18 -26.35 4.96 1.03
N GLY A 19 -26.44 3.78 1.65
CA GLY A 19 -26.01 2.52 1.09
C GLY A 19 -24.48 2.48 0.95
N PHE A 20 -23.85 1.44 1.46
CA PHE A 20 -22.49 1.09 1.10
C PHE A 20 -22.45 0.93 -0.42
N SER A 21 -21.78 1.84 -1.13
CA SER A 21 -21.72 1.87 -2.60
C SER A 21 -20.97 0.67 -3.21
N GLY A 22 -20.64 -0.34 -2.40
CA GLY A 22 -19.75 -1.43 -2.75
C GLY A 22 -18.29 -1.02 -2.70
N LEU A 23 -17.43 -2.02 -2.90
CA LEU A 23 -16.02 -1.81 -3.24
C LEU A 23 -15.94 -1.71 -4.76
N THR A 24 -15.39 -0.62 -5.28
CA THR A 24 -15.03 -0.53 -6.70
C THR A 24 -13.61 -1.01 -6.88
N GLN A 25 -13.37 -1.93 -7.81
CA GLN A 25 -12.01 -2.32 -8.17
C GLN A 25 -11.27 -1.09 -8.68
N ARG A 26 -10.05 -0.87 -8.17
CA ARG A 26 -9.20 0.19 -8.66
C ARG A 26 -8.56 -0.25 -9.99
N GLU A 27 -8.64 0.61 -11.01
CA GLU A 27 -7.91 0.39 -12.26
C GLU A 27 -6.40 0.54 -12.02
N LEU A 28 -5.65 -0.52 -12.33
CA LEU A 28 -4.20 -0.54 -12.29
C LEU A 28 -3.68 -0.04 -13.63
N THR A 29 -3.14 1.19 -13.66
CA THR A 29 -2.48 1.72 -14.85
C THR A 29 -1.06 1.16 -14.93
N SER A 30 -0.65 0.70 -16.11
CA SER A 30 0.74 0.27 -16.34
C SER A 30 1.70 1.45 -16.11
N PRO A 31 2.70 1.32 -15.22
CA PRO A 31 3.59 2.42 -14.90
C PRO A 31 4.52 2.74 -16.09
N PRO A 32 4.85 4.02 -16.33
CA PRO A 32 5.65 4.45 -17.49
C PRO A 32 7.13 4.01 -17.44
N GLY A 33 7.58 3.45 -16.32
CA GLY A 33 8.92 2.92 -16.13
C GLY A 33 8.99 2.12 -14.83
N ILE A 34 9.87 1.15 -14.78
CA ILE A 34 10.05 0.23 -13.64
C ILE A 34 11.54 0.22 -13.26
N VAL A 35 11.81 0.28 -11.97
CA VAL A 35 13.12 -0.01 -11.37
C VAL A 35 13.00 -1.37 -10.67
N GLU A 36 13.98 -2.24 -10.88
CA GLU A 36 14.04 -3.54 -10.19
C GLU A 36 14.79 -3.38 -8.86
N HIS A 37 14.20 -3.87 -7.78
CA HIS A 37 14.82 -3.87 -6.45
C HIS A 37 14.89 -5.29 -5.91
N THR A 38 16.08 -5.75 -5.53
CA THR A 38 16.25 -7.05 -4.87
C THR A 38 15.89 -6.94 -3.40
N VAL A 39 14.95 -7.77 -2.95
CA VAL A 39 14.44 -7.76 -1.57
C VAL A 39 15.51 -8.22 -0.58
N LEU A 40 15.73 -7.38 0.44
CA LEU A 40 16.61 -7.65 1.58
C LEU A 40 15.79 -7.97 2.84
N HIS A 41 16.39 -8.69 3.79
CA HIS A 41 15.70 -9.10 5.02
C HIS A 41 15.17 -7.92 5.87
N SER A 42 15.77 -6.74 5.74
CA SER A 42 15.36 -5.53 6.46
C SER A 42 14.34 -4.68 5.70
N ASP A 43 13.93 -5.09 4.51
CA ASP A 43 13.06 -4.26 3.67
C ASP A 43 11.63 -4.25 4.20
N ARG A 44 11.06 -3.05 4.19
CA ARG A 44 9.66 -2.80 4.50
C ARG A 44 9.07 -1.89 3.44
N LEU A 45 7.81 -2.12 3.11
CA LEU A 45 7.11 -1.37 2.05
C LEU A 45 7.07 0.14 2.25
N ASP A 46 6.84 0.59 3.49
CA ASP A 46 6.85 2.00 3.86
C ASP A 46 8.25 2.61 3.70
N GLN A 47 9.29 1.87 4.08
CA GLN A 47 10.68 2.29 3.90
C GLN A 47 11.09 2.31 2.43
N LEU A 48 10.73 1.31 1.64
CA LEU A 48 10.98 1.29 0.20
C LEU A 48 10.27 2.47 -0.48
N ALA A 49 9.01 2.71 -0.14
CA ALA A 49 8.27 3.87 -0.66
C ALA A 49 8.93 5.20 -0.26
N HIS A 50 9.44 5.33 0.97
CA HIS A 50 10.22 6.49 1.38
C HIS A 50 11.52 6.63 0.56
N SER A 51 12.28 5.55 0.39
CA SER A 51 13.55 5.57 -0.35
C SER A 51 13.37 5.94 -1.83
N TYR A 52 12.39 5.33 -2.51
CA TYR A 52 12.20 5.50 -3.95
C TYR A 52 11.28 6.66 -4.33
N TYR A 53 10.27 6.97 -3.52
CA TYR A 53 9.28 8.01 -3.83
C TYR A 53 9.41 9.27 -2.98
N GLN A 54 10.30 9.28 -1.97
CA GLN A 54 10.37 10.32 -0.94
C GLN A 54 9.03 10.51 -0.21
N ALA A 55 8.20 9.44 -0.19
CA ALA A 55 6.87 9.44 0.39
C ALA A 55 6.46 8.03 0.84
N ASP A 56 6.55 7.79 2.14
CA ASP A 56 6.17 6.54 2.82
C ASP A 56 4.73 6.09 2.50
N ARG A 57 3.78 7.03 2.43
CA ARG A 57 2.36 6.76 2.14
C ARG A 57 2.08 6.26 0.71
N ARG A 58 3.08 6.23 -0.17
CA ARG A 58 2.95 5.70 -1.54
C ARG A 58 3.27 4.21 -1.65
N TRP A 59 3.41 3.50 -0.52
CA TRP A 59 3.65 2.06 -0.47
C TRP A 59 2.63 1.22 -1.25
N TRP A 60 1.38 1.68 -1.35
CA TRP A 60 0.35 0.99 -2.15
C TRP A 60 0.70 0.86 -3.63
N ARG A 61 1.55 1.74 -4.18
CA ARG A 61 2.02 1.63 -5.58
C ARG A 61 2.93 0.42 -5.78
N LEU A 62 3.70 0.06 -4.76
CA LEU A 62 4.55 -1.13 -4.80
C LEU A 62 3.68 -2.39 -4.77
N MET A 63 2.63 -2.42 -3.93
CA MET A 63 1.65 -3.52 -3.92
C MET A 63 0.95 -3.66 -5.27
N ASP A 64 0.47 -2.55 -5.83
CA ASP A 64 -0.23 -2.55 -7.12
C ASP A 64 0.61 -3.08 -8.27
N ALA A 65 1.93 -2.87 -8.22
CA ALA A 65 2.87 -3.34 -9.24
C ALA A 65 3.30 -4.80 -9.04
N ASN A 66 3.14 -5.35 -7.84
CA ASN A 66 3.61 -6.70 -7.47
C ASN A 66 2.45 -7.49 -6.85
N ALA A 67 1.50 -7.89 -7.68
CA ALA A 67 0.29 -8.61 -7.25
C ALA A 67 0.54 -10.07 -6.83
N GLU A 68 1.81 -10.50 -6.78
CA GLU A 68 2.21 -11.85 -6.37
C GLU A 68 2.06 -12.07 -4.85
N PHE A 69 2.07 -10.99 -4.06
CA PHE A 69 1.84 -11.03 -2.62
C PHE A 69 0.70 -10.10 -2.20
N LEU A 70 -0.02 -10.46 -1.15
CA LEU A 70 -1.26 -9.79 -0.76
C LEU A 70 -1.06 -8.82 0.41
N TYR A 71 -0.11 -9.11 1.28
CA TYR A 71 0.16 -8.35 2.49
C TYR A 71 1.58 -7.80 2.50
N GLY A 72 1.70 -6.57 2.97
CA GLY A 72 3.01 -5.91 2.94
C GLY A 72 4.06 -6.47 3.91
N PHE A 73 3.65 -7.28 4.89
CA PHE A 73 4.59 -7.94 5.79
C PHE A 73 5.28 -9.15 5.12
N GLU A 74 4.75 -9.66 4.00
CA GLU A 74 5.31 -10.83 3.30
C GLU A 74 6.75 -10.55 2.80
N LEU A 75 7.12 -9.28 2.56
CA LEU A 75 8.52 -8.92 2.27
C LEU A 75 9.52 -9.29 3.38
N LEU A 76 9.06 -9.46 4.62
CA LEU A 76 9.90 -9.87 5.75
C LEU A 76 10.11 -11.39 5.81
N ASP A 77 9.32 -12.15 5.04
CA ASP A 77 9.39 -13.60 5.01
C ASP A 77 10.70 -14.03 4.36
N LYS A 78 11.16 -15.25 4.69
CA LYS A 78 12.46 -15.73 4.20
C LYS A 78 12.40 -16.11 2.73
N GLU A 79 11.23 -16.53 2.29
CA GLU A 79 10.94 -16.93 0.91
C GLU A 79 11.11 -15.76 -0.06
N MET A 80 10.83 -14.54 0.38
CA MET A 80 10.91 -13.32 -0.43
C MET A 80 12.32 -12.75 -0.58
N GLN A 81 13.29 -13.22 0.20
CA GLN A 81 14.64 -12.65 0.20
C GLN A 81 15.39 -13.03 -1.07
N GLY A 82 15.90 -12.02 -1.77
CA GLY A 82 16.56 -12.21 -3.06
C GLY A 82 15.62 -12.14 -4.26
N ASP A 83 14.31 -12.08 -4.05
CA ASP A 83 13.35 -11.85 -5.12
C ASP A 83 13.44 -10.41 -5.64
N VAL A 84 12.95 -10.22 -6.86
CA VAL A 84 12.97 -8.93 -7.54
C VAL A 84 11.59 -8.27 -7.45
N LEU A 85 11.55 -7.11 -6.83
CA LEU A 85 10.37 -6.27 -6.72
C LEU A 85 10.37 -5.19 -7.82
N ALA A 86 9.27 -5.05 -8.54
CA ALA A 86 9.05 -3.99 -9.51
C ALA A 86 8.66 -2.68 -8.80
N ILE A 87 9.47 -1.64 -8.96
CA ILE A 87 9.23 -0.31 -8.38
C ILE A 87 8.78 0.64 -9.50
N PRO A 88 7.48 0.96 -9.59
CA PRO A 88 6.97 1.87 -10.61
C PRO A 88 7.52 3.29 -10.45
N ALA A 89 7.83 3.96 -11.56
CA ALA A 89 8.30 5.34 -11.51
C ALA A 89 7.26 6.26 -10.83
N SER A 90 7.74 7.16 -9.96
CA SER A 90 6.89 8.10 -9.20
C SER A 90 6.12 9.09 -10.08
N ARG A 91 6.60 9.33 -11.32
CA ARG A 91 6.06 10.36 -12.21
C ARG A 91 4.62 10.06 -12.57
N GLU A 92 3.72 10.86 -12.02
CA GLU A 92 2.36 10.98 -12.54
C GLU A 92 2.48 11.49 -13.97
N ALA A 93 1.80 10.82 -14.92
CA ALA A 93 1.61 11.39 -16.23
C ALA A 93 0.92 12.75 -16.03
N VAL A 94 1.61 13.82 -16.39
CA VAL A 94 1.03 15.16 -16.44
C VAL A 94 -0.15 15.05 -17.40
N LYS A 95 -1.35 15.23 -16.86
CA LYS A 95 -2.59 15.22 -17.64
C LYS A 95 -2.79 16.57 -18.31
#